data_AF-A0A517NHQ6-F1
#
_entry.id   AF-A0A517NHQ6-F1
#
_cell.length_a   1.000
_cell.length_b   1.000
_cell.length_c   1.000
_cell.angle_alpha   90.00
_cell.angle_beta   90.00
_cell.angle_gamma   90.00
#
_symmetry.space_group_name_H-M   'P 1'
#
loop_
_entity.id
_entity.type
_entity.pdbx_description
1 polymer ?
#
loop_
_entity_poly.entity_id
_entity_poly.type
_entity_poly.pdbx_seq_one_letter_code
_entity_poly.pdbx_strand_id
1 'polypeptide(L)'
;MSTAIDLADQQSVSAPSPRQHEKHAPRDVPRAAPKKANALKILSIVCSIGMLVWTFASVLSGGVTSKPVEIETAAPIDPVTQVTHQQSNSSAFYSAAVALDAEFMRNLRTGQEDYDSAVMPGIEQSRQHWEQYRNHIQREIDALAEAPVGSLEWQYREQLIANSSDGPL
;
A
#
# COMPACT_ATOMS: atom_id res chain seq x y z
N MET A 1 -41.51 -16.61 52.37
CA MET A 1 -42.47 -15.55 52.03
C MET A 1 -42.00 -14.94 50.71
N SER A 2 -42.52 -15.29 49.53
CA SER A 2 -43.77 -16.00 49.19
C SER A 2 -45.02 -15.23 49.66
N THR A 3 -46.05 -14.93 48.85
CA THR A 3 -46.40 -15.23 47.43
C THR A 3 -47.45 -14.16 47.00
N ALA A 4 -47.87 -13.91 45.76
CA ALA A 4 -47.77 -14.57 44.44
C ALA A 4 -47.36 -13.50 43.37
N ILE A 5 -47.33 -13.66 42.03
CA ILE A 5 -47.87 -14.60 41.01
C ILE A 5 -49.38 -14.53 40.73
N ASP A 6 -49.76 -13.63 39.82
CA ASP A 6 -50.73 -13.83 38.72
C ASP A 6 -50.30 -12.87 37.57
N LEU A 7 -50.20 -13.20 36.27
CA LEU A 7 -50.76 -14.23 35.38
C LEU A 7 -52.06 -13.80 34.66
N ALA A 8 -52.12 -14.15 33.37
CA ALA A 8 -53.21 -13.86 32.41
C ALA A 8 -53.36 -12.36 32.02
N ASP A 9 -53.80 -11.99 30.81
CA ASP A 9 -54.28 -12.85 29.71
C ASP A 9 -54.03 -12.30 28.30
N GLN A 10 -53.99 -13.24 27.33
CA GLN A 10 -54.51 -13.22 25.94
C GLN A 10 -54.49 -11.95 25.04
N GLN A 11 -54.30 -12.04 23.71
CA GLN A 11 -53.81 -13.14 22.86
C GLN A 11 -53.37 -12.61 21.46
N SER A 12 -52.92 -13.56 20.61
CA SER A 12 -52.89 -13.58 19.14
C SER A 12 -53.67 -12.50 18.36
N VAL A 13 -53.23 -12.11 17.15
CA VAL A 13 -53.70 -12.81 15.91
C VAL A 13 -52.72 -12.66 14.72
N SER A 14 -52.55 -13.78 13.99
CA SER A 14 -52.08 -13.96 12.60
C SER A 14 -50.70 -13.46 12.12
N ALA A 15 -49.94 -14.41 11.57
CA ALA A 15 -49.02 -14.24 10.43
C ALA A 15 -49.78 -14.61 9.12
N PRO A 16 -49.14 -14.95 7.97
CA PRO A 16 -47.98 -14.35 7.31
C PRO A 16 -48.32 -13.82 5.88
N SER A 17 -47.35 -13.11 5.27
CA SER A 17 -47.14 -12.78 3.83
C SER A 17 -48.14 -13.30 2.76
N PRO A 18 -48.53 -12.41 1.82
CA PRO A 18 -48.34 -12.74 0.41
C PRO A 18 -47.55 -11.69 -0.42
N ARG A 19 -47.13 -12.15 -1.60
CA ARG A 19 -46.25 -11.48 -2.59
C ARG A 19 -46.94 -10.37 -3.42
N GLN A 20 -46.09 -9.72 -4.24
CA GLN A 20 -46.33 -9.08 -5.56
C GLN A 20 -46.44 -7.54 -5.66
N HIS A 21 -45.92 -7.07 -6.80
CA HIS A 21 -45.68 -5.71 -7.31
C HIS A 21 -44.36 -5.08 -6.85
N GLU A 22 -43.20 -5.38 -7.44
CA GLU A 22 -42.93 -5.63 -8.88
C GLU A 22 -43.67 -4.63 -9.81
N LYS A 23 -43.12 -3.42 -9.88
CA LYS A 23 -43.23 -2.58 -11.08
C LYS A 23 -41.83 -2.27 -11.59
N HIS A 24 -41.35 -3.10 -12.51
CA HIS A 24 -40.19 -2.77 -13.33
C HIS A 24 -40.49 -1.47 -14.11
N ALA A 25 -39.71 -0.42 -13.86
CA ALA A 25 -39.65 0.72 -14.78
C ALA A 25 -38.87 0.27 -16.04
N PRO A 26 -39.41 0.45 -17.27
CA PRO A 26 -38.73 0.03 -18.49
C PRO A 26 -37.46 0.86 -18.71
N ARG A 27 -36.33 0.15 -18.88
CA ARG A 27 -34.99 0.73 -19.02
C ARG A 27 -34.61 0.88 -20.50
N ASP A 28 -35.28 1.79 -21.20
CA ASP A 28 -34.98 2.10 -22.60
C ASP A 28 -34.40 3.52 -22.76
N VAL A 29 -33.10 3.61 -22.52
CA VAL A 29 -32.28 4.74 -23.00
C VAL A 29 -31.21 4.16 -23.92
N PRO A 30 -31.35 4.29 -25.26
CA PRO A 30 -30.34 3.83 -26.21
C PRO A 30 -29.13 4.76 -26.22
N ARG A 31 -28.37 4.77 -25.12
CA ARG A 31 -27.14 5.55 -24.98
C ARG A 31 -26.05 4.91 -25.83
N ALA A 32 -25.99 5.34 -27.09
CA ALA A 32 -25.03 4.88 -28.10
C ALA A 32 -23.61 4.81 -27.50
N ALA A 33 -23.05 3.60 -27.46
CA ALA A 33 -21.80 3.35 -26.77
C ALA A 33 -20.63 4.11 -27.45
N PRO A 34 -19.92 5.00 -26.74
CA PRO A 34 -18.78 5.69 -27.32
C PRO A 34 -17.63 4.70 -27.47
N LYS A 35 -17.45 4.13 -28.68
CA LYS A 35 -16.39 3.16 -29.03
C LYS A 35 -14.99 3.59 -28.56
N LYS A 36 -14.75 4.91 -28.46
CA LYS A 36 -13.54 5.55 -27.90
C LYS A 36 -13.18 5.10 -26.47
N ALA A 37 -14.16 4.77 -25.62
CA ALA A 37 -13.92 4.38 -24.24
C ALA A 37 -13.13 3.07 -24.10
N ASN A 38 -13.27 2.15 -25.06
CA ASN A 38 -12.51 0.89 -25.06
C ASN A 38 -11.07 1.11 -25.56
N ALA A 39 -10.88 1.99 -26.55
CA ALA A 39 -9.55 2.36 -27.03
C ALA A 39 -8.68 3.00 -25.93
N LEU A 40 -9.26 3.89 -25.11
CA LEU A 40 -8.54 4.51 -23.99
C LEU A 40 -8.12 3.50 -22.92
N LYS A 41 -8.96 2.49 -22.63
CA LYS A 41 -8.63 1.38 -21.72
C LYS A 41 -7.52 0.50 -22.27
N ILE A 42 -7.58 0.14 -23.56
CA ILE A 42 -6.52 -0.64 -24.22
C ILE A 42 -5.19 0.12 -24.21
N LEU A 43 -5.21 1.43 -24.49
CA LEU A 43 -4.02 2.29 -24.43
C LEU A 43 -3.39 2.30 -23.02
N SER A 44 -4.22 2.42 -21.97
CA SER A 44 -3.77 2.34 -20.57
C SER A 44 -3.12 0.99 -20.24
N ILE A 45 -3.69 -0.13 -20.70
CA ILE A 45 -3.14 -1.47 -20.47
C ILE A 45 -1.80 -1.64 -21.21
N VAL A 46 -1.73 -1.24 -22.48
CA VAL A 46 -0.49 -1.31 -23.29
C VAL A 46 0.60 -0.41 -22.71
N CYS A 47 0.27 0.78 -22.23
CA CYS A 47 1.23 1.68 -21.58
C CYS A 47 1.76 1.09 -20.26
N SER A 48 0.90 0.50 -19.44
CA SER A 48 1.31 -0.21 -18.21
C SER A 48 2.26 -1.37 -18.50
N ILE A 49 1.93 -2.24 -19.47
CA ILE A 49 2.81 -3.33 -19.90
C ILE A 49 4.13 -2.79 -20.47
N GLY A 50 4.10 -1.70 -21.23
CA GLY A 50 5.28 -1.03 -21.77
C GLY A 50 6.24 -0.55 -20.68
N MET A 51 5.73 0.12 -19.64
CA MET A 51 6.53 0.53 -18.48
C MET A 51 7.11 -0.69 -17.73
N LEU A 52 6.33 -1.76 -17.57
CA LEU A 52 6.76 -2.98 -16.88
C LEU A 52 7.88 -3.71 -17.65
N VAL A 53 7.78 -3.78 -18.99
CA VAL A 53 8.88 -4.29 -19.84
C VAL A 53 10.08 -3.35 -19.82
N TRP A 54 9.87 -2.03 -19.80
CA TRP A 54 10.95 -1.04 -19.74
C TRP A 54 11.77 -1.12 -18.45
N THR A 55 11.13 -1.28 -17.29
CA THR A 55 11.86 -1.40 -16.00
C THR A 55 12.70 -2.68 -15.96
N PHE A 56 12.15 -3.83 -16.38
CA PHE A 56 12.95 -5.06 -16.50
C PHE A 56 14.08 -4.92 -17.53
N ALA A 57 13.82 -4.34 -18.72
CA ALA A 57 14.85 -4.10 -19.73
C ALA A 57 15.94 -3.15 -19.23
N SER A 58 15.59 -2.13 -18.46
CA SER A 58 16.53 -1.19 -17.83
C SER A 58 17.36 -1.85 -16.73
N VAL A 59 16.78 -2.72 -15.90
CA VAL A 59 17.53 -3.47 -14.87
C VAL A 59 18.49 -4.48 -15.49
N LEU A 60 18.10 -5.21 -16.54
CA LEU A 60 18.98 -6.19 -17.19
C LEU A 60 20.02 -5.53 -18.12
N SER A 61 19.64 -4.50 -18.89
CA SER A 61 20.58 -3.76 -19.76
C SER A 61 21.44 -2.77 -18.98
N GLY A 62 21.03 -2.41 -17.75
CA GLY A 62 21.83 -1.71 -16.74
C GLY A 62 23.06 -2.49 -16.27
N GLY A 63 23.22 -3.73 -16.73
CA GLY A 63 24.51 -4.24 -17.22
C GLY A 63 25.65 -4.02 -16.24
N VAL A 64 25.64 -4.79 -15.15
CA VAL A 64 26.73 -4.82 -14.17
C VAL A 64 28.04 -4.98 -14.94
N THR A 65 28.83 -3.91 -15.02
CA THR A 65 30.17 -3.92 -15.63
C THR A 65 31.15 -4.53 -14.64
N SER A 66 30.88 -5.81 -14.33
CA SER A 66 31.85 -6.72 -13.75
C SER A 66 32.99 -6.84 -14.76
N LYS A 67 33.97 -5.94 -14.60
CA LYS A 67 35.34 -6.19 -15.06
C LYS A 67 35.64 -7.65 -14.67
N PRO A 68 36.12 -8.49 -15.59
CA PRO A 68 36.57 -9.82 -15.19
C PRO A 68 37.66 -9.59 -14.14
N VAL A 69 37.33 -9.92 -12.88
CA VAL A 69 38.36 -10.03 -11.85
C VAL A 69 39.24 -11.16 -12.35
N GLU A 70 40.50 -10.86 -12.59
CA GLU A 70 41.49 -11.84 -12.99
C GLU A 70 41.77 -12.70 -11.75
N ILE A 71 40.92 -13.70 -11.54
CA ILE A 71 41.05 -14.67 -10.45
C ILE A 71 42.31 -15.46 -10.75
N GLU A 72 43.41 -15.10 -10.10
CA GLU A 72 44.60 -15.95 -10.04
C GLU A 72 44.13 -17.37 -9.68
N THR A 73 44.43 -18.34 -10.54
CA THR A 73 43.92 -19.71 -10.38
C THR A 73 44.65 -20.40 -9.25
N ALA A 74 44.20 -20.13 -8.02
CA ALA A 74 44.57 -20.84 -6.82
C ALA A 74 44.46 -22.36 -7.08
N ALA A 75 45.46 -23.11 -6.62
CA ALA A 75 45.56 -24.54 -6.85
C ALA A 75 44.25 -25.27 -6.46
N PRO A 76 43.85 -26.33 -7.19
CA PRO A 76 42.55 -26.97 -7.02
C PRO A 76 42.32 -27.41 -5.57
N ILE A 77 41.46 -26.66 -4.87
CA ILE A 77 41.09 -26.89 -3.47
C ILE A 77 40.21 -28.14 -3.42
N ASP A 78 40.54 -29.07 -2.53
CA ASP A 78 39.74 -30.28 -2.31
C ASP A 78 38.28 -29.90 -1.95
N PRO A 79 37.27 -30.32 -2.73
CA PRO A 79 35.88 -29.96 -2.48
C PRO A 79 35.37 -30.40 -1.09
N VAL A 80 35.97 -31.43 -0.47
CA VAL A 80 35.63 -31.86 0.89
C VAL A 80 35.96 -30.76 1.91
N THR A 81 37.04 -30.00 1.69
CA THR A 81 37.42 -28.87 2.54
C THR A 81 36.52 -27.64 2.32
N GLN A 82 36.06 -27.39 1.09
CA GLN A 82 35.10 -26.32 0.84
C GLN A 82 33.74 -26.60 1.51
N VAL A 83 33.20 -27.81 1.38
CA VAL A 83 31.88 -28.15 1.96
C VAL A 83 31.90 -28.03 3.49
N THR A 84 32.96 -28.51 4.15
CA THR A 84 33.07 -28.44 5.62
C THR A 84 33.21 -27.02 6.15
N HIS A 85 33.99 -26.15 5.47
CA HIS A 85 34.06 -24.73 5.84
C HIS A 85 32.81 -23.91 5.44
N GLN A 86 32.08 -24.31 4.40
CA GLN A 86 30.79 -23.70 4.08
C GLN A 86 29.69 -24.07 5.09
N GLN A 87 29.68 -25.31 5.60
CA GLN A 87 28.66 -25.80 6.54
C GLN A 87 28.68 -25.07 7.89
N SER A 88 29.85 -24.69 8.42
CA SER A 88 29.90 -23.90 9.67
C SER A 88 29.22 -22.54 9.49
N ASN A 89 29.54 -21.85 8.40
CA ASN A 89 29.04 -20.50 8.12
C ASN A 89 27.56 -20.50 7.70
N SER A 90 27.12 -21.49 6.92
CA SER A 90 25.72 -21.60 6.50
C SER A 90 24.77 -21.83 7.67
N SER A 91 25.21 -22.54 8.72
CA SER A 91 24.42 -22.70 9.95
C SER A 91 24.17 -21.36 10.66
N ALA A 92 25.18 -20.49 10.72
CA ALA A 92 25.08 -19.16 11.31
C ALA A 92 24.16 -18.24 10.49
N PHE A 93 24.32 -18.19 9.16
CA PHE A 93 23.43 -17.43 8.27
C PHE A 93 21.98 -17.93 8.32
N TYR A 94 21.75 -19.24 8.39
CA TYR A 94 20.41 -19.81 8.53
C TYR A 94 19.77 -19.41 9.87
N SER A 95 20.50 -19.51 10.99
CA SER A 95 19.98 -19.09 12.30
C SER A 95 19.69 -17.58 12.38
N ALA A 96 20.51 -16.74 11.74
CA ALA A 96 20.27 -15.31 11.65
C ALA A 96 19.04 -14.97 10.78
N ALA A 97 18.84 -15.67 9.65
CA ALA A 97 17.66 -15.50 8.82
C ALA A 97 16.37 -15.93 9.55
N VAL A 98 16.39 -17.04 10.29
CA VAL A 98 15.26 -17.51 11.12
C VAL A 98 14.96 -16.54 12.27
N ALA A 99 15.99 -15.92 12.87
CA ALA A 99 15.79 -14.89 13.90
C ALA A 99 15.13 -13.63 13.31
N LEU A 100 15.60 -13.13 12.17
CA LEU A 100 15.03 -11.97 11.48
C LEU A 100 13.58 -12.22 11.03
N ASP A 101 13.27 -13.41 10.51
CA ASP A 101 11.89 -13.80 10.15
C ASP A 101 10.98 -13.86 11.39
N ALA A 102 11.46 -14.42 12.51
CA ALA A 102 10.72 -14.46 13.76
C ALA A 102 10.47 -13.05 14.36
N GLU A 103 11.42 -12.13 14.22
CA GLU A 103 11.24 -10.72 14.62
C GLU A 103 10.26 -9.99 13.68
N PHE A 104 10.38 -10.18 12.36
CA PHE A 104 9.45 -9.63 11.38
C PHE A 104 8.01 -10.12 11.62
N MET A 105 7.81 -11.43 11.81
CA MET A 105 6.51 -12.02 12.09
C MET A 105 5.96 -11.64 13.47
N ARG A 106 6.81 -11.33 14.46
CA ARG A 106 6.40 -10.68 15.72
C ARG A 106 5.90 -9.27 15.46
N ASN A 107 6.66 -8.45 14.73
CA ASN A 107 6.32 -7.05 14.46
C ASN A 107 5.04 -6.91 13.61
N LEU A 108 4.81 -7.82 12.66
CA LEU A 108 3.54 -7.92 11.95
C LEU A 108 2.38 -8.24 12.90
N ARG A 109 2.57 -9.17 13.85
CA ARG A 109 1.51 -9.51 14.81
C ARG A 109 1.21 -8.36 15.76
N THR A 110 2.22 -7.70 16.33
CA THR A 110 1.97 -6.54 17.21
C THR A 110 1.30 -5.40 16.46
N GLY A 111 1.76 -5.09 15.23
CA GLY A 111 1.11 -4.09 14.39
C GLY A 111 -0.33 -4.44 13.99
N GLN A 112 -0.66 -5.74 13.89
CA GLN A 112 -2.04 -6.18 13.71
C GLN A 112 -2.85 -6.13 15.02
N GLU A 113 -2.30 -6.55 16.16
CA GLU A 113 -2.95 -6.46 17.47
C GLU A 113 -3.24 -4.98 17.84
N ASP A 114 -2.33 -4.06 17.51
CA ASP A 114 -2.51 -2.61 17.61
C ASP A 114 -3.63 -2.12 16.67
N TYR A 115 -3.71 -2.63 15.43
CA TYR A 115 -4.74 -2.22 14.45
C TYR A 115 -6.14 -2.77 14.78
N ASP A 116 -6.22 -4.03 15.22
CA ASP A 116 -7.46 -4.72 15.58
C ASP A 116 -8.01 -4.23 16.95
N SER A 117 -7.15 -3.66 17.80
CA SER A 117 -7.55 -3.00 19.07
C SER A 117 -7.75 -1.47 18.95
N ALA A 118 -7.19 -0.83 17.91
CA ALA A 118 -7.41 0.57 17.64
C ALA A 118 -8.88 0.86 17.28
N VAL A 119 -9.53 1.69 18.09
CA VAL A 119 -10.81 2.29 17.72
C VAL A 119 -10.57 3.20 16.51
N MET A 120 -10.92 2.72 15.32
CA MET A 120 -10.76 3.50 14.08
C MET A 120 -11.44 4.87 14.23
N PRO A 121 -10.76 5.99 13.92
CA PRO A 121 -11.34 7.31 14.04
C PRO A 121 -12.56 7.41 13.12
N GLY A 122 -13.71 7.77 13.71
CA GLY A 122 -14.97 7.84 12.98
C GLY A 122 -14.87 8.72 11.74
N ILE A 123 -15.71 8.49 10.74
CA ILE A 123 -15.64 9.17 9.42
C ILE A 123 -15.51 10.70 9.57
N GLU A 124 -16.19 11.28 10.56
CA GLU A 124 -16.11 12.72 10.85
C GLU A 124 -14.79 13.15 11.50
N GLN A 125 -14.22 12.35 12.42
CA GLN A 125 -12.89 12.60 12.99
C GLN A 125 -11.80 12.49 11.91
N SER A 126 -11.92 11.47 11.05
CA SER A 126 -11.04 11.28 9.88
C SER A 126 -11.13 12.46 8.90
N ARG A 127 -12.34 13.01 8.66
CA ARG A 127 -12.53 14.24 7.87
C ARG A 127 -11.87 15.44 8.55
N GLN A 128 -12.15 15.69 9.82
CA GLN A 128 -11.61 16.82 10.58
C GLN A 128 -10.08 16.80 10.61
N HIS A 129 -9.46 15.64 10.81
CA HIS A 129 -8.01 15.48 10.72
C HIS A 129 -7.47 15.83 9.33
N TRP A 130 -8.12 15.33 8.25
CA TRP A 130 -7.70 15.66 6.88
C TRP A 130 -7.90 17.13 6.50
N GLU A 131 -8.89 17.81 7.07
CA GLU A 131 -9.13 19.25 6.88
C GLU A 131 -8.12 20.08 7.67
N GLN A 132 -7.83 19.72 8.92
CA GLN A 132 -6.75 20.33 9.71
C GLN A 132 -5.38 20.17 9.02
N TYR A 133 -5.08 18.98 8.52
CA TYR A 133 -3.84 18.72 7.75
C TYR A 133 -3.78 19.56 6.48
N ARG A 134 -4.83 19.60 5.65
CA ARG A 134 -4.87 20.48 4.46
C ARG A 134 -4.67 21.94 4.82
N ASN A 135 -5.32 22.42 5.87
CA ASN A 135 -5.21 23.81 6.32
C ASN A 135 -3.84 24.10 6.96
N HIS A 136 -3.09 23.09 7.40
CA HIS A 136 -1.69 23.22 7.82
C HIS A 136 -0.77 23.35 6.61
N ILE A 137 -0.83 22.39 5.68
CA ILE A 137 0.01 22.37 4.47
C ILE A 137 -0.24 23.61 3.60
N GLN A 138 -1.50 24.06 3.46
CA GLN A 138 -1.80 25.29 2.72
C GLN A 138 -1.11 26.51 3.33
N ARG A 139 -1.15 26.67 4.66
CA ARG A 139 -0.47 27.79 5.34
C ARG A 139 1.06 27.73 5.22
N GLU A 140 1.65 26.54 5.15
CA GLU A 140 3.09 26.40 4.88
C GLU A 140 3.43 26.76 3.43
N ILE A 141 2.60 26.35 2.46
CA ILE A 141 2.74 26.74 1.05
C ILE A 141 2.61 28.27 0.91
N ASP A 142 1.60 28.88 1.56
CA ASP A 142 1.36 30.32 1.52
C ASP A 142 2.54 31.09 2.15
N ALA A 143 3.03 30.65 3.32
CA ALA A 143 4.19 31.25 3.98
C ALA A 143 5.47 31.15 3.13
N LEU A 144 5.74 30.00 2.50
CA LEU A 144 6.87 29.83 1.57
C LEU A 144 6.67 30.62 0.26
N ALA A 145 5.43 30.84 -0.17
CA ALA A 145 5.10 31.65 -1.33
C ALA A 145 5.38 33.15 -1.11
N GLU A 146 5.05 33.66 0.09
CA GLU A 146 5.24 35.05 0.51
C GLU A 146 6.62 35.35 1.15
N ALA A 147 7.42 34.32 1.44
CA ALA A 147 8.73 34.42 2.08
C ALA A 147 9.66 35.45 1.40
N PRO A 148 10.20 36.45 2.14
CA PRO A 148 11.00 37.52 1.55
C PRO A 148 12.34 37.01 1.02
N VAL A 149 12.76 37.53 -0.14
CA VAL A 149 13.98 37.09 -0.85
C VAL A 149 15.21 37.18 0.05
N GLY A 150 15.95 36.07 0.13
CA GLY A 150 17.15 35.94 0.98
C GLY A 150 16.89 35.40 2.39
N SER A 151 15.64 35.29 2.84
CA SER A 151 15.28 34.58 4.08
C SER A 151 15.59 33.08 4.02
N LEU A 152 15.66 32.43 5.19
CA LEU A 152 15.85 30.98 5.29
C LEU A 152 14.69 30.20 4.62
N GLU A 153 13.47 30.70 4.79
CA GLU A 153 12.24 30.15 4.20
C GLU A 153 12.27 30.23 2.67
N TRP A 154 12.73 31.37 2.12
CA TRP A 154 12.95 31.53 0.69
C TRP A 154 14.03 30.57 0.16
N GLN A 155 15.15 30.41 0.88
CA GLN A 155 16.20 29.44 0.49
C GLN A 155 15.70 27.99 0.53
N TYR A 156 14.88 27.62 1.53
CA TYR A 156 14.26 26.30 1.62
C TYR A 156 13.27 26.05 0.48
N ARG A 157 12.48 27.05 0.09
CA ARG A 157 11.63 27.00 -1.11
C ARG A 157 12.43 26.75 -2.39
N GLU A 158 13.52 27.48 -2.62
CA GLU A 158 14.34 27.26 -3.82
C GLU A 158 14.98 25.86 -3.85
N GLN A 159 15.36 25.31 -2.69
CA GLN A 159 15.80 23.91 -2.56
C GLN A 159 14.66 22.92 -2.88
N LEU A 160 13.44 23.14 -2.39
CA LEU A 160 12.28 22.32 -2.74
C LEU A 160 11.97 22.37 -4.24
N ILE A 161 12.05 23.55 -4.86
CA ILE A 161 11.87 23.72 -6.31
C ILE A 161 12.92 22.91 -7.07
N ALA A 162 14.21 23.08 -6.76
CA ALA A 162 15.31 22.36 -7.41
C ALA A 162 15.16 20.82 -7.28
N ASN A 163 14.91 20.34 -6.06
CA ASN A 163 14.69 18.92 -5.79
C ASN A 163 13.42 18.37 -6.50
N SER A 164 12.42 19.21 -6.77
CA SER A 164 11.22 18.81 -7.52
C SER A 164 11.42 18.80 -9.04
N SER A 165 12.32 19.64 -9.58
CA SER A 165 12.66 19.64 -11.01
C SER A 165 13.60 18.49 -11.41
N ASP A 166 14.37 17.93 -10.48
CA ASP A 166 15.26 16.79 -10.69
C ASP A 166 14.56 15.42 -10.47
N GLY A 167 13.23 15.41 -10.27
CA GLY A 167 12.42 14.19 -10.19
C GLY A 167 12.29 13.47 -11.54
N PRO A 168 12.31 12.12 -11.59
CA PRO A 168 12.30 11.36 -12.84
C PRO A 168 10.93 11.39 -13.56
N LEU A 169 11.00 11.45 -14.90
CA LEU A 169 9.89 11.27 -15.85
C LEU A 169 9.57 9.78 -16.10
#